data_AF-A0A497LG66-F1
#
_entry.id   AF-A0A497LG66-F1
#
_cell.length_a   1.000
_cell.length_b   1.000
_cell.length_c   1.000
_cell.angle_alpha   90.00
_cell.angle_beta   90.00
_cell.angle_gamma   90.00
#
_symmetry.space_group_name_H-M   'P 1'
#
loop_
_entity.id
_entity.type
_entity.pdbx_description
1 polymer ?
#
loop_
_entity_poly.entity_id
_entity_poly.type
_entity_poly.pdbx_seq_one_letter_code
_entity_poly.pdbx_strand_id
1 'polypeptide(L)' 'MEHARRLSMRYKVRIPRHWRLLVCRKCKGFMVPGFTSRTRIRQRREPHLALTCLKCGWIKRIPLKSKAANLKP' A
#
# COMPACT_ATOMS: atom_id res chain seq x y z
N MET A 1 10.74 -8.77 3.84
CA MET A 1 9.36 -8.82 4.42
C MET A 1 8.94 -10.18 4.93
N GLU A 2 9.62 -11.27 4.53
CA GLU A 2 9.30 -12.60 5.05
C GLU A 2 9.49 -12.71 6.57
N HIS A 3 10.63 -12.25 7.10
CA HIS A 3 10.90 -12.23 8.54
C HIS A 3 9.95 -11.29 9.30
N ALA A 4 9.71 -10.08 8.80
CA ALA A 4 8.82 -9.10 9.42
C ALA A 4 7.38 -9.62 9.58
N ARG A 5 6.85 -10.36 8.59
CA ARG A 5 5.52 -10.99 8.71
C ARG A 5 5.53 -12.13 9.74
N ARG A 6 6.59 -12.95 9.75
CA ARG A 6 6.76 -14.04 10.73
C ARG A 6 6.80 -13.52 12.16
N LEU A 7 7.56 -12.45 12.40
CA LEU A 7 7.61 -11.76 13.71
C LEU A 7 6.25 -11.16 14.07
N SER A 8 5.62 -10.43 13.15
CA SER A 8 4.28 -9.85 13.36
C SER A 8 3.24 -10.91 13.76
N MET A 9 3.27 -12.09 13.14
CA MET A 9 2.37 -13.20 13.50
C MET A 9 2.75 -13.82 14.85
N ARG A 10 4.05 -14.03 15.12
CA ARG A 10 4.55 -14.62 16.37
C ARG A 10 4.22 -13.75 17.59
N TYR A 11 4.48 -12.45 17.49
CA TYR A 11 4.25 -11.48 18.56
C TYR A 11 2.85 -10.84 18.52
N LYS A 12 1.99 -11.24 17.58
CA LYS A 12 0.65 -10.66 17.35
C LYS A 12 0.66 -9.12 17.18
N VAL A 13 1.78 -8.54 16.75
CA VAL A 13 1.93 -7.09 16.55
C VAL A 13 1.44 -6.69 15.17
N ARG A 14 0.58 -5.67 15.09
CA ARG A 14 0.09 -5.14 13.81
C ARG A 14 1.20 -4.36 13.09
N ILE A 15 1.61 -4.81 11.91
CA ILE A 15 2.51 -4.02 11.05
C ILE A 15 1.85 -2.67 10.75
N PRO A 16 2.52 -1.53 11.04
CA PRO A 16 2.02 -0.20 10.75
C PRO A 16 1.59 -0.03 9.29
N ARG A 17 0.59 0.83 9.05
CA ARG A 17 0.00 1.00 7.72
C ARG A 17 1.04 1.43 6.68
N HIS A 18 1.95 2.35 7.01
CA HIS A 18 2.97 2.84 6.08
C HIS A 18 3.86 1.71 5.53
N TRP A 19 4.38 0.83 6.39
CA TRP A 19 5.15 -0.35 5.94
C TRP A 19 4.31 -1.33 5.14
N ARG A 20 3.06 -1.56 5.55
CA ARG A 20 2.15 -2.46 4.83
C ARG A 20 1.81 -1.95 3.42
N LEU A 21 1.83 -0.63 3.19
CA LEU A 21 1.59 -0.02 1.88
C LEU A 21 2.77 -0.21 0.93
N LEU A 22 3.99 -0.13 1.44
CA LEU A 22 5.23 -0.25 0.68
C LEU A 22 5.58 -1.69 0.26
N VAL A 23 4.73 -2.68 0.57
CA VAL A 23 5.03 -4.09 0.34
C VAL A 23 3.96 -4.75 -0.51
N CYS A 24 4.39 -5.48 -1.54
CA CYS A 24 3.50 -6.28 -2.36
C CYS A 24 3.01 -7.50 -1.57
N ARG A 25 1.70 -7.78 -1.62
CA ARG A 25 1.13 -8.97 -0.95
C ARG A 25 1.51 -10.29 -1.62
N LYS A 26 1.76 -10.27 -2.93
CA LYS A 26 2.04 -11.46 -3.74
C LYS A 26 3.53 -11.84 -3.68
N CYS A 27 4.40 -11.01 -4.27
CA CYS A 27 5.84 -11.31 -4.32
C CYS A 27 6.61 -10.91 -3.05
N LYS A 28 5.96 -10.28 -2.05
CA LYS A 28 6.59 -9.74 -0.82
C LYS A 28 7.71 -8.72 -1.08
N GLY A 29 7.87 -8.27 -2.32
CA GLY A 29 8.85 -7.26 -2.72
C GLY A 29 8.47 -5.86 -2.23
N PHE A 30 9.49 -5.02 -2.10
CA PHE A 30 9.33 -3.62 -1.77
C PHE A 30 8.84 -2.83 -3.00
N MET A 31 7.79 -2.04 -2.80
CA MET A 31 7.12 -1.23 -3.80
C MET A 31 7.58 0.22 -3.62
N VAL A 32 8.65 0.59 -4.33
CA VAL A 32 9.13 1.97 -4.41
C VAL A 32 8.42 2.61 -5.60
N PRO A 33 7.65 3.69 -5.38
CA PRO A 33 7.10 4.48 -6.49
C PRO A 33 8.23 4.92 -7.42
N GLY A 34 8.07 4.70 -8.73
CA GLY A 34 9.04 5.12 -9.75
C GLY A 34 10.06 4.05 -10.15
N PHE A 35 10.45 3.14 -9.25
CA PHE A 35 11.43 2.09 -9.56
C PHE A 35 10.80 0.70 -9.73
N THR A 36 10.13 0.20 -8.69
CA THR A 36 9.58 -1.17 -8.67
C THR A 36 8.05 -1.21 -8.71
N SER A 37 7.42 -0.04 -8.66
CA SER A 37 5.97 0.09 -8.69
C SER A 37 5.52 1.31 -9.49
N ARG A 38 4.40 1.15 -10.18
CA ARG A 38 3.72 2.18 -10.95
C ARG A 38 2.55 2.71 -10.13
N THR A 39 2.63 3.98 -9.74
CA THR A 39 1.58 4.67 -8.97
C THR A 39 0.71 5.50 -9.89
N ARG A 40 -0.62 5.35 -9.82
CA ARG A 40 -1.58 6.17 -10.57
C ARG A 40 -2.68 6.67 -9.65
N ILE A 41 -3.04 7.93 -9.78
CA ILE A 41 -4.22 8.51 -9.13
C ILE A 41 -5.37 8.40 -10.13
N ARG A 42 -6.47 7.76 -9.72
CA ARG A 42 -7.69 7.62 -10.52
C ARG A 42 -8.83 8.29 -9.77
N GLN A 43 -9.55 9.18 -10.45
CA GLN A 43 -10.66 9.95 -9.85
C GLN A 43 -12.05 9.41 -10.20
N ARG A 44 -12.16 8.46 -11.14
CA ARG A 44 -13.47 7.95 -11.60
C ARG A 44 -14.13 7.06 -10.53
N ARG A 45 -15.44 7.28 -10.29
CA ARG A 45 -16.30 6.66 -9.25
C ARG A 45 -15.90 7.01 -7.81
N GLU A 46 -14.70 6.66 -7.39
CA GLU A 46 -14.12 7.04 -6.10
C GLU A 46 -12.64 7.38 -6.29
N PRO A 47 -12.13 8.50 -5.74
CA PRO A 47 -10.72 8.86 -5.85
C PRO A 47 -9.86 7.81 -5.14
N HIS A 48 -9.00 7.13 -5.88
CA HIS A 48 -8.14 6.08 -5.36
C HIS A 48 -6.74 6.08 -5.98
N LEU A 49 -5.77 5.69 -5.17
CA LEU A 49 -4.41 5.41 -5.57
C LEU A 49 -4.32 3.94 -6.02
N ALA A 50 -4.00 3.73 -7.29
CA ALA A 50 -3.70 2.42 -7.85
C ALA A 50 -2.18 2.25 -7.92
N LEU A 51 -1.65 1.38 -7.06
CA LEU A 51 -0.24 1.03 -6.98
C LEU A 51 -0.03 -0.36 -7.60
N THR A 52 0.55 -0.42 -8.78
CA THR A 52 0.82 -1.67 -9.52
C THR A 52 2.26 -2.11 -9.30
N CYS A 53 2.45 -3.37 -8.91
CA CYS A 53 3.78 -3.98 -8.80
C CYS A 53 4.32 -4.33 -10.19
N LEU A 54 5.49 -3.82 -10.56
CA LEU A 54 6.12 -4.14 -11.85
C LEU A 54 6.73 -5.56 -11.87
N LYS A 55 6.97 -6.17 -10.69
CA LYS A 55 7.52 -7.53 -10.59
C LYS A 55 6.49 -8.65 -10.76
N CYS A 56 5.23 -8.43 -10.36
CA CYS A 56 4.21 -9.50 -10.34
C CYS A 56 2.82 -9.08 -10.83
N GLY A 57 2.65 -7.83 -11.26
CA GLY A 57 1.38 -7.29 -11.76
C GLY A 57 0.31 -7.01 -10.71
N TRP A 58 0.53 -7.34 -9.43
CA TRP A 58 -0.46 -7.13 -8.38
C TRP A 58 -0.79 -5.64 -8.19
N ILE A 59 -2.08 -5.31 -8.17
CA ILE A 59 -2.59 -3.95 -8.01
C ILE A 59 -3.10 -3.76 -6.58
N LYS A 60 -2.50 -2.83 -5.85
CA LYS A 60 -3.00 -2.36 -4.56
C LYS A 60 -3.81 -1.08 -4.79
N ARG A 61 -5.08 -1.09 -4.39
CA ARG A 61 -5.98 0.08 -4.45
C ARG A 61 -6.12 0.67 -3.05
N ILE A 62 -5.84 1.96 -2.91
CA ILE A 62 -5.95 2.69 -1.65
C ILE A 62 -6.91 3.85 -1.91
N PRO A 63 -8.11 3.87 -1.30
CA PRO A 63 -9.02 4.98 -1.47
C PRO A 63 -8.39 6.25 -0.88
N LEU A 64 -8.36 7.32 -1.65
CA LEU A 64 -7.99 8.66 -1.22
C LEU A 64 -9.24 9.28 -0.58
N LYS A 65 -9.75 8.69 0.52
CA LYS A 65 -10.78 9.35 1.32
C LYS A 65 -10.18 10.67 1.79
N SER A 66 -10.78 11.80 1.39
CA SER A 66 -10.36 13.11 1.84
C SER A 66 -10.48 13.14 3.38
N LYS A 67 -9.35 13.27 4.07
CA LYS A 67 -9.36 13.75 5.46
C LYS A 67 -9.76 15.23 5.55
N ALA A 68 -10.04 15.89 4.42
CA ALA A 68 -10.54 17.26 4.37
C ALA A 68 -11.94 17.44 4.98
N ALA A 69 -12.70 16.37 5.22
CA ALA A 69 -13.93 16.46 6.01
C ALA A 69 -13.68 16.51 7.54
N ASN A 70 -12.42 16.44 8.01
CA ASN A 70 -12.08 16.45 9.44
C ASN A 70 -10.88 17.36 9.79
N LEU A 71 -10.48 18.26 8.90
CA LEU A 71 -9.71 19.44 9.31
C LEU A 71 -10.75 20.52 9.62
N LYS A 72 -11.17 20.61 10.89
CA LYS A 72 -11.75 21.87 11.37
C LYS A 72 -10.68 22.97 11.16
N PRO A 73 -11.05 24.19 10.75
CA PRO A 73 -10.10 25.29 10.73
C PRO A 73 -9.44 25.47 12.10
#